data_AF-A0A8X7S5L6-F1
#
_entry.id   AF-A0A8X7S5L6-F1
#
_cell.length_a   1.000
_cell.length_b   1.000
_cell.length_c   1.000
_cell.angle_alpha   90.00
_cell.angle_beta   90.00
_cell.angle_gamma   90.00
#
_symmetry.space_group_name_H-M   'P 1'
#
loop_
_entity.id
_entity.type
_entity.pdbx_description
1 polymer ?
#
loop_
_entity_poly.entity_id
_entity_poly.type
_entity_poly.pdbx_seq_one_letter_code
_entity_poly.pdbx_strand_id
1 'polypeptide(L)' 'MSKLATLTGHTFRVMYLAVSPDGQTIVTGAGDETLRFWNVFPSQFPKSQSRERKIGALSAGRTTIW' A
#
# COMPACT_ATOMS: atom_id res chain seq x y z
N MET A 1 23.69 -4.42 -3.34
CA MET A 1 23.93 -3.21 -2.49
C MET A 1 22.77 -3.08 -1.52
N SER A 2 23.03 -3.05 -0.22
CA SER A 2 22.01 -2.71 0.80
C SER A 2 21.81 -1.20 0.82
N LYS A 3 20.57 -0.72 0.73
CA LYS A 3 20.23 0.71 0.88
C LYS A 3 19.68 0.93 2.27
N LEU A 4 20.31 1.81 3.05
CA LEU A 4 19.81 2.23 4.35
C LEU A 4 18.82 3.39 4.19
N ALA A 5 17.73 3.35 4.95
CA ALA A 5 16.76 4.43 5.03
C ALA A 5 16.50 4.77 6.50
N THR A 6 16.37 6.05 6.81
CA THR A 6 16.00 6.52 8.15
C THR A 6 14.53 6.89 8.16
N LEU A 7 13.77 6.29 9.07
CA LEU A 7 12.36 6.58 9.29
C LEU A 7 12.25 7.70 10.33
N THR A 8 11.78 8.89 9.90
CA THR A 8 11.74 10.09 10.74
C THR A 8 10.31 10.51 11.06
N GLY A 9 10.07 11.04 12.27
CA GLY A 9 8.79 11.65 12.62
C GLY A 9 8.32 11.37 14.04
N HIS A 10 8.85 10.34 14.71
CA HIS A 10 8.63 10.24 16.15
C HIS A 10 9.31 11.39 16.88
N THR A 11 8.62 11.98 17.85
CA THR A 11 9.12 13.10 18.66
C THR A 11 9.70 12.64 19.99
N PHE A 12 9.52 11.36 20.33
CA PHE A 12 10.09 10.72 21.51
C PHE A 12 10.72 9.36 21.17
N ARG A 13 11.33 8.71 22.18
CA ARG A 13 12.01 7.42 22.03
C ARG A 13 11.07 6.36 21.46
N VAL A 14 11.52 5.69 20.39
CA VAL A 14 10.88 4.47 19.87
C VAL A 14 11.15 3.35 20.88
N MET A 15 10.08 2.75 21.37
CA MET A 15 10.13 1.67 22.36
C MET A 15 9.74 0.31 21.77
N TYR A 16 9.01 0.31 20.65
CA TYR A 16 8.45 -0.89 20.05
C TYR A 16 8.69 -0.90 18.54
N LEU A 17 9.00 -2.08 17.99
CA LEU A 17 9.22 -2.34 16.57
C LEU A 17 8.59 -3.69 16.20
N ALA A 18 7.80 -3.71 15.13
CA ALA A 18 7.29 -4.93 14.52
C ALA A 18 7.42 -4.86 13.00
N VAL A 19 7.66 -6.01 12.37
CA VAL A 19 7.74 -6.16 10.92
C VAL A 19 6.72 -7.21 10.50
N SER A 20 5.95 -6.95 9.44
CA SER A 20 5.03 -7.94 8.89
C SER A 20 5.79 -9.15 8.34
N PRO A 21 5.21 -10.36 8.35
CA PRO A 21 5.88 -11.57 7.84
C PRO A 21 6.30 -11.47 6.36
N ASP A 22 5.60 -10.65 5.58
CA ASP A 22 5.92 -10.37 4.16
C ASP A 22 6.99 -9.27 3.97
N GLY A 23 7.45 -8.64 5.05
CA GLY A 23 8.47 -7.59 5.04
C GLY A 23 8.01 -6.26 4.43
N GLN A 24 6.73 -6.11 4.08
CA GLN A 24 6.23 -4.91 3.40
C GLN A 24 5.88 -3.78 4.36
N THR A 25 5.53 -4.10 5.61
CA THR A 25 5.10 -3.12 6.60
C THR A 25 5.98 -3.18 7.84
N ILE A 26 6.44 -2.01 8.28
CA ILE A 26 7.06 -1.83 9.59
C ILE A 26 6.12 -0.98 10.44
N VAL A 27 5.93 -1.38 11.69
CA VAL A 27 5.20 -0.61 12.69
C VAL A 27 6.17 -0.21 13.80
N THR A 28 6.20 1.07 14.11
CA THR A 28 6.98 1.62 15.23
C THR A 28 6.06 2.26 16.24
N GLY A 29 6.32 2.01 17.52
CA GLY A 29 5.65 2.67 18.63
C GLY A 29 6.64 3.44 19.49
N ALA A 30 6.29 4.68 19.84
CA ALA A 30 7.15 5.55 20.63
C ALA A 30 6.42 6.12 21.85
N GLY A 31 7.19 6.68 22.79
CA GLY A 31 6.63 7.38 23.95
C GLY A 31 6.05 8.76 23.63
N ASP A 32 5.93 9.12 22.35
CA ASP A 32 5.13 10.26 21.89
C ASP A 32 3.64 9.91 21.77
N GLU A 33 3.26 8.76 22.32
CA GLU A 33 1.90 8.21 22.32
C GLU A 33 1.38 7.88 20.91
N THR A 34 2.27 7.74 19.92
CA THR A 34 1.90 7.39 18.55
C THR A 34 2.43 6.03 18.08
N LEU A 35 1.66 5.43 17.17
CA LEU A 35 2.09 4.34 16.32
C LEU A 35 2.25 4.88 14.89
N ARG A 36 3.34 4.52 14.22
CA ARG A 36 3.60 4.86 12.82
C ARG A 36 3.76 3.61 11.98
N PHE A 37 3.18 3.65 10.79
CA PHE A 37 3.21 2.59 9.80
C PHE A 37 4.08 3.04 8.64
N TRP A 38 4.99 2.15 8.22
CA TRP A 38 5.94 2.41 7.14
C TRP A 38 5.78 1.33 6.10
N ASN A 39 5.50 1.73 4.86
CA ASN A 39 5.52 0.81 3.75
C ASN A 39 6.94 0.76 3.15
N VAL A 40 7.57 -0.42 3.20
CA VAL A 40 8.93 -0.66 2.71
C VAL A 40 8.97 -0.76 1.20
N PHE A 41 7.88 -1.24 0.59
CA PHE A 41 7.73 -1.34 -0.85
C PHE A 41 6.53 -0.50 -1.29
N PRO A 42 6.74 0.71 -1.84
CA PRO A 42 5.63 1.42 -2.47
C PRO A 42 5.05 0.49 -3.52
N SER A 43 3.76 0.12 -3.37
CA SER A 43 3.01 -0.64 -4.36
C SER A 43 3.26 -0.01 -5.72
N GLN A 44 4.08 -0.67 -6.54
CA GLN A 44 4.48 -0.13 -7.84
C GLN A 44 3.34 -0.18 -8.86
N PHE A 45 2.20 -0.74 -8.44
CA PHE A 45 0.95 -0.67 -9.15
C PHE A 45 0.14 0.53 -8.63
N PRO A 46 -0.02 1.61 -9.40
CA PRO A 46 -1.10 2.55 -9.13
C PRO A 46 -2.41 1.76 -9.09
N LYS A 47 -3.26 2.00 -8.08
CA LYS A 47 -4.60 1.41 -7.98
C LYS A 47 -5.24 1.47 -9.37
N SER A 48 -5.57 0.31 -9.95
CA SER A 48 -6.29 0.27 -11.21
C SER A 48 -7.56 1.09 -11.04
N GLN A 49 -7.69 2.21 -11.74
CA GLN A 49 -8.99 2.85 -11.89
C GLN A 49 -9.87 1.82 -12.56
N SER A 50 -10.83 1.29 -11.80
CA SER A 50 -11.94 0.53 -12.35
C SER A 50 -12.61 1.41 -13.39
N ARG A 51 -12.38 1.12 -14.68
CA ARG A 51 -13.19 1.72 -15.73
C ARG A 51 -14.57 1.11 -15.60
N GLU A 52 -15.54 1.89 -15.13
CA GLU A 52 -16.95 1.52 -15.24
C GLU A 52 -17.29 1.38 -16.74
N ARG A 53 -17.31 0.15 -17.24
CA ARG A 53 -18.01 -0.14 -18.49
C ARG A 53 -19.49 -0.01 -18.19
N LYS A 54 -20.08 1.13 -18.58
CA LYS A 54 -21.53 1.28 -18.68
C LYS A 54 -22.03 0.27 -19.71
N ILE A 55 -22.57 -0.86 -19.26
CA ILE A 55 -23.25 -1.82 -20.14
C ILE A 55 -24.62 -1.26 -20.49
N GLY A 56 -24.68 -0.51 -21.60
CA GLY A 56 -25.93 -0.07 -22.20
C GLY A 56 -26.45 -1.13 -23.16
N ALA A 57 -27.48 -1.85 -22.72
CA ALA A 57 -28.60 -2.46 -23.45
C ALA A 57 -28.36 -3.15 -24.82
N LEU A 58 -28.80 -4.41 -24.85
CA LEU A 58 -28.94 -5.35 -25.96
C LEU A 58 -29.60 -4.76 -27.23
N SER A 59 -29.06 -5.06 -28.41
CA SER A 59 -29.83 -5.55 -29.55
C SER A 59 -28.94 -6.09 -30.68
N ALA A 60 -29.12 -7.39 -30.95
CA ALA A 60 -28.93 -8.14 -32.20
C ALA A 60 -27.63 -8.01 -33.00
N GLY A 61 -26.83 -9.09 -32.98
CA GLY A 61 -25.83 -9.39 -34.00
C GLY A 61 -24.60 -10.05 -33.39
N ARG A 62 -24.37 -11.32 -33.74
CA ARG A 62 -23.13 -12.06 -33.45
C ARG A 62 -21.90 -11.18 -33.68
N THR A 63 -20.96 -11.12 -32.75
CA THR A 63 -19.58 -11.64 -32.94
C THR A 63 -18.69 -11.42 -31.71
N THR A 64 -17.75 -12.35 -31.58
CA THR A 64 -16.54 -12.54 -30.75
C THR A 64 -16.10 -11.51 -29.70
N ILE A 65 -15.75 -12.06 -28.54
CA ILE A 65 -15.04 -11.52 -27.37
C ILE A 65 -13.62 -11.02 -27.71
N TRP A 66 -13.37 -9.73 -27.45
CA TRP A 66 -12.31 -9.19 -26.57
C TRP A 66 -12.81 -7.88 -25.96
#